data_AF-A0AAP0WQJ2-F1
#
_entry.id   AF-A0AAP0WQJ2-F1
#
_cell.length_a   1.000
_cell.length_b   1.000
_cell.length_c   1.000
_cell.angle_alpha   90.00
_cell.angle_beta   90.00
_cell.angle_gamma   90.00
#
_symmetry.space_group_name_H-M   'P 1'
#
loop_
_entity.id
_entity.type
_entity.pdbx_description
1 polymer ?
#
loop_
_entity_poly.entity_id
_entity_poly.type
_entity_poly.pdbx_seq_one_letter_code
_entity_poly.pdbx_strand_id
1 'polypeptide(L)'
;MAYCRSPHSIPSGPIVHSTPLITFLERVQETALNTIGNSSFDPKLYVDLSLKCDLSTTQNAFNNLPRSQNGSVLVQDLEGFIEKYLEGAGDDLVYTEPVDFVPEPVGFLKEVENREVRAWALEVHSLWKNLSRKVSGRIAERPDLHTLLPLPKPVMIPGSRFREVYYWDSYWVISSSRQRAY
;
A
#
# COMPACT_ATOMS: atom_id res chain seq x y z
N MET A 1 -54.86 -20.42 -7.66
CA MET A 1 -53.42 -20.22 -7.92
C MET A 1 -53.22 -18.78 -8.37
N ALA A 2 -52.73 -17.92 -7.47
CA ALA A 2 -52.44 -16.51 -7.75
C ALA A 2 -50.92 -16.32 -7.71
N TYR A 3 -50.32 -15.89 -8.82
CA TYR A 3 -48.91 -15.51 -8.90
C TYR A 3 -48.76 -14.05 -8.46
N CYS A 4 -48.08 -13.81 -7.34
CA CYS A 4 -47.62 -12.48 -6.97
C CYS A 4 -46.34 -12.15 -7.77
N ARG A 5 -46.41 -11.15 -8.65
CA ARG A 5 -45.22 -10.53 -9.25
C ARG A 5 -44.61 -9.57 -8.23
N SER A 6 -43.34 -9.82 -7.87
CA SER A 6 -42.52 -8.86 -7.12
C SER A 6 -42.06 -7.74 -8.06
N PRO A 7 -42.07 -6.46 -7.65
CA PRO A 7 -41.57 -5.37 -8.49
C PRO A 7 -40.04 -5.46 -8.59
N HIS A 8 -39.54 -5.41 -9.82
CA HIS A 8 -38.12 -5.39 -10.14
C HIS A 8 -37.44 -4.17 -9.52
N SER A 9 -36.43 -4.42 -8.68
CA SER A 9 -35.48 -3.42 -8.22
C SER A 9 -34.62 -2.95 -9.39
N ILE A 10 -34.46 -1.63 -9.50
CA ILE A 10 -33.52 -0.96 -10.41
C ILE A 10 -32.11 -1.41 -10.04
N PRO A 11 -31.27 -1.90 -10.98
CA PRO A 11 -29.89 -2.23 -10.66
C PRO A 11 -29.14 -0.92 -10.43
N SER A 12 -28.84 -0.63 -9.15
CA SER A 12 -27.76 0.29 -8.83
C SER A 12 -26.50 -0.23 -9.50
N GLY A 13 -25.77 0.65 -10.19
CA GLY A 13 -24.47 0.32 -10.79
C GLY A 13 -23.53 -0.30 -9.77
N PRO A 14 -22.37 -0.85 -10.19
CA PRO A 14 -21.46 -1.53 -9.28
C PRO A 14 -20.82 -0.52 -8.34
N ILE A 15 -21.51 -0.17 -7.26
CA ILE A 15 -20.86 0.26 -6.03
C ILE A 15 -20.13 -1.00 -5.57
N VAL A 16 -18.84 -1.08 -5.90
CA VAL A 16 -17.98 -2.12 -5.39
C VAL A 16 -18.00 -1.95 -3.87
N HIS A 17 -18.71 -2.85 -3.18
CA HIS A 17 -18.68 -2.86 -1.72
C HIS A 17 -17.23 -3.01 -1.28
N SER A 18 -16.76 -2.09 -0.42
CA SER A 18 -15.45 -2.21 0.22
C SER A 18 -15.33 -3.61 0.82
N THR A 19 -14.16 -4.23 0.68
CA THR A 19 -13.94 -5.55 1.28
C THR A 19 -14.08 -5.44 2.80
N PRO A 20 -14.51 -6.51 3.50
CA PRO A 20 -14.64 -6.49 4.96
C PRO A 20 -13.37 -6.04 5.70
N LEU A 21 -12.20 -6.30 5.11
CA LEU A 21 -10.91 -5.83 5.61
C LEU A 21 -10.77 -4.30 5.53
N ILE A 22 -11.08 -3.70 4.37
CA ILE A 22 -10.97 -2.24 4.19
C ILE A 22 -11.90 -1.52 5.18
N THR A 23 -13.15 -1.95 5.29
CA THR A 23 -14.09 -1.38 6.25
C THR A 23 -13.62 -1.53 7.70
N PHE A 24 -12.90 -2.61 8.02
CA PHE A 24 -12.29 -2.76 9.33
C PHE A 24 -11.14 -1.77 9.56
N LEU A 25 -10.23 -1.65 8.60
CA LEU A 25 -9.09 -0.72 8.70
C LEU A 25 -9.53 0.74 8.74
N GLU A 26 -10.62 1.11 8.06
CA GLU A 26 -11.25 2.43 8.18
C GLU A 26 -11.73 2.72 9.61
N ARG A 27 -12.29 1.72 10.31
CA ARG A 27 -12.68 1.86 11.74
C ARG A 27 -11.47 2.01 12.66
N VAL A 28 -10.38 1.32 12.36
CA VAL A 28 -9.10 1.47 13.09
C VAL A 28 -8.55 2.88 12.87
N GLN A 29 -8.53 3.35 11.62
CA GLN A 29 -8.11 4.69 11.23
C GLN A 29 -8.93 5.77 11.96
N GLU A 30 -10.25 5.67 11.97
CA GLU A 30 -11.13 6.62 12.66
C GLU A 30 -10.88 6.62 14.18
N THR A 31 -10.71 5.44 14.77
CA THR A 31 -10.38 5.32 16.20
C THR A 31 -9.03 5.96 16.51
N ALA A 32 -8.04 5.79 15.63
CA ALA A 32 -6.73 6.41 15.78
C ALA A 32 -6.79 7.94 15.67
N LEU A 33 -7.55 8.47 14.71
CA LEU A 33 -7.77 9.92 14.58
C LEU A 33 -8.37 10.51 15.86
N ASN A 34 -9.39 9.86 16.41
CA ASN A 34 -10.06 10.31 17.64
C ASN A 34 -9.18 10.17 18.89
N THR A 35 -8.21 9.26 18.88
CA THR A 35 -7.36 8.94 20.04
C THR A 35 -6.09 9.80 20.07
N ILE A 36 -5.44 9.96 18.92
CA ILE A 36 -4.11 10.61 18.79
C ILE A 36 -4.26 12.09 18.40
N GLY A 37 -5.33 12.45 17.69
CA GLY A 37 -5.55 13.79 17.16
C GLY A 37 -4.75 14.09 15.89
N ASN A 38 -4.93 15.31 15.36
CA ASN A 38 -4.58 15.63 13.97
C ASN A 38 -3.09 15.92 13.72
N SER A 39 -2.29 16.19 14.75
CA SER A 39 -0.91 16.69 14.58
C SER A 39 0.10 15.62 14.15
N SER A 40 -0.18 14.33 14.37
CA SER A 40 0.71 13.21 14.02
C SER A 40 -0.01 12.10 13.24
N PHE A 41 -1.25 12.35 12.81
CA PHE A 41 -2.08 11.35 12.16
C PHE A 41 -1.80 11.25 10.66
N ASP A 42 -1.38 10.07 10.22
CA ASP A 42 -1.32 9.70 8.80
C ASP A 42 -2.48 8.72 8.49
N PRO A 43 -3.50 9.11 7.71
CA PRO A 43 -4.59 8.21 7.37
C PRO A 43 -4.13 7.01 6.53
N LYS A 44 -3.17 7.18 5.62
CA LYS A 44 -2.71 6.12 4.71
C LYS A 44 -1.99 5.01 5.48
N LEU A 45 -1.31 5.37 6.59
CA LEU A 45 -0.65 4.40 7.46
C LEU A 45 -1.59 3.26 7.85
N TYR A 46 -2.81 3.58 8.28
CA TYR A 46 -3.77 2.61 8.82
C TYR A 46 -4.42 1.74 7.74
N VAL A 47 -4.60 2.28 6.53
CA VAL A 47 -5.16 1.54 5.38
C VAL A 47 -4.12 0.56 4.80
N ASP A 48 -2.85 0.84 5.04
CA ASP A 48 -1.72 0.02 4.58
C ASP A 48 -1.30 -1.05 5.60
N LEU A 49 -1.96 -1.12 6.75
CA LEU A 49 -1.72 -2.20 7.72
C LEU A 49 -2.30 -3.50 7.17
N SER A 50 -1.55 -4.59 7.37
CA SER A 50 -2.04 -5.95 7.13
C SER A 50 -2.28 -6.66 8.46
N LEU A 51 -3.09 -7.73 8.42
CA LEU A 51 -3.43 -8.47 9.64
C LEU A 51 -2.38 -9.55 9.93
N LYS A 52 -2.07 -9.77 11.21
CA LYS A 52 -1.25 -10.89 11.68
C LYS A 52 -2.02 -12.21 11.74
N CYS A 53 -3.34 -12.13 11.89
CA CYS A 53 -4.25 -13.28 11.97
C CYS A 53 -5.57 -12.98 11.26
N ASP A 54 -6.54 -13.90 11.33
CA ASP A 54 -7.81 -13.73 10.64
C ASP A 54 -8.58 -12.47 11.07
N LEU A 55 -9.38 -11.96 10.13
CA LEU A 55 -10.16 -10.74 10.32
C LEU A 55 -11.13 -10.85 11.51
N SER A 56 -11.78 -12.00 11.70
CA SER A 56 -12.74 -12.20 12.79
C SER A 56 -12.09 -12.07 14.16
N THR A 57 -10.98 -12.79 14.39
CA THR A 57 -10.19 -12.69 15.63
C THR A 57 -9.74 -11.26 15.89
N THR A 58 -9.22 -10.58 14.86
CA THR A 58 -8.72 -9.22 14.95
C THR A 58 -9.83 -8.20 15.25
N GLN A 59 -10.98 -8.34 14.59
CA GLN A 59 -12.18 -7.53 14.84
C GLN A 59 -12.72 -7.73 16.26
N ASN A 60 -12.78 -8.96 16.74
CA ASN A 60 -13.22 -9.27 18.09
C ASN A 60 -12.31 -8.63 19.14
N ALA A 61 -10.99 -8.72 18.94
CA ALA A 61 -10.03 -8.06 19.82
C ALA A 61 -10.20 -6.53 19.81
N PHE A 62 -10.38 -5.92 18.64
CA PHE A 62 -10.59 -4.48 18.50
C PHE A 62 -11.88 -4.00 19.18
N ASN A 63 -12.97 -4.76 19.03
CA ASN A 63 -14.25 -4.43 19.65
C ASN A 63 -14.20 -4.50 21.19
N ASN A 64 -13.30 -5.33 21.73
CA ASN A 64 -13.10 -5.49 23.17
C ASN A 64 -12.13 -4.49 23.79
N LEU A 65 -11.59 -3.52 23.02
CA LEU A 65 -10.73 -2.49 23.58
C LEU A 65 -11.47 -1.66 24.64
N PRO A 66 -10.81 -1.33 25.78
CA PRO A 66 -11.39 -0.42 26.76
C PRO A 66 -11.76 0.91 26.12
N ARG A 67 -13.00 1.36 26.35
CA ARG A 67 -13.52 2.63 25.85
C ARG A 67 -14.04 3.48 26.98
N SER A 68 -13.76 4.76 26.91
CA SER A 68 -14.33 5.78 27.79
C SER A 68 -15.82 5.97 27.50
N GLN A 69 -16.54 6.70 28.35
CA GLN A 69 -17.97 6.96 28.19
C GLN A 69 -18.33 7.67 26.87
N ASN A 70 -17.39 8.44 26.32
CA ASN A 70 -17.49 9.11 25.01
C ASN A 70 -17.05 8.21 23.84
N GLY A 71 -16.73 6.94 24.08
CA GLY A 71 -16.29 5.97 23.08
C GLY A 71 -14.80 6.02 22.71
N SER A 72 -14.01 6.93 23.31
CA SER A 72 -12.57 7.06 23.00
C SER A 72 -11.76 5.91 23.61
N VAL A 73 -10.73 5.48 22.90
CA VAL A 73 -9.76 4.47 23.35
C VAL A 73 -8.52 5.20 23.88
N LEU A 74 -7.80 4.63 24.86
CA LEU A 74 -6.51 5.19 25.29
C LEU A 74 -5.44 4.89 24.24
N VAL A 75 -4.49 5.82 24.06
CA VAL A 75 -3.37 5.67 23.10
C VAL A 75 -2.64 4.35 23.31
N GLN A 76 -2.32 4.01 24.57
CA GLN A 76 -1.61 2.78 24.92
C GLN A 76 -2.37 1.50 24.56
N ASP A 77 -3.70 1.49 24.74
CA ASP A 77 -4.53 0.33 24.40
C ASP A 77 -4.59 0.14 22.87
N LEU A 78 -4.69 1.24 22.12
CA LEU A 78 -4.69 1.19 20.66
C LEU A 78 -3.32 0.77 20.11
N GLU A 79 -2.23 1.31 20.64
CA GLU A 79 -0.87 0.93 20.24
C GLU A 79 -0.60 -0.55 20.52
N GLY A 80 -0.97 -1.04 21.72
CA GLY A 80 -0.84 -2.45 22.08
C GLY A 80 -1.71 -3.36 21.21
N PHE A 81 -2.89 -2.90 20.78
CA PHE A 81 -3.71 -3.61 19.80
C PHE A 81 -3.02 -3.71 18.44
N ILE A 82 -2.54 -2.58 17.90
CA ILE A 82 -1.87 -2.51 16.61
C ILE A 82 -0.65 -3.43 16.63
N GLU A 83 0.21 -3.32 17.64
CA GLU A 83 1.41 -4.14 17.79
C GLU A 83 1.07 -5.65 17.81
N LYS A 84 0.01 -6.03 18.51
CA LYS A 84 -0.34 -7.45 18.69
C LYS A 84 -1.02 -8.07 17.46
N TYR A 85 -1.87 -7.33 16.75
CA TYR A 85 -2.77 -7.89 15.73
C TYR A 85 -2.49 -7.43 14.30
N LEU A 86 -1.74 -6.35 14.11
CA LEU A 86 -1.45 -5.78 12.79
C LEU A 86 0.05 -5.84 12.50
N GLU A 87 0.39 -6.03 11.24
CA GLU A 87 1.75 -5.88 10.72
C GLU A 87 1.99 -4.43 10.29
N GLY A 88 3.26 -4.06 10.22
CA GLY A 88 3.66 -2.72 9.82
C GLY A 88 3.25 -2.43 8.39
N ALA A 89 2.82 -1.20 8.15
CA ALA A 89 2.56 -0.75 6.79
C ALA A 89 3.86 -0.84 5.97
N GLY A 90 3.79 -1.49 4.80
CA GLY A 90 4.91 -1.65 3.87
C GLY A 90 5.60 -3.01 3.88
N ASP A 91 5.25 -3.92 4.80
CA ASP A 91 5.80 -5.28 4.84
C ASP A 91 5.31 -6.17 3.67
N ASP A 92 4.34 -5.66 2.92
CA ASP A 92 3.74 -6.27 1.73
C ASP A 92 4.65 -6.26 0.49
N LEU A 93 5.57 -5.29 0.42
CA LEU A 93 6.54 -5.17 -0.66
C LEU A 93 7.96 -5.37 -0.15
N VAL A 94 8.67 -6.33 -0.74
CA VAL A 94 10.07 -6.59 -0.43
C VAL A 94 10.97 -6.06 -1.54
N TYR A 95 12.19 -5.69 -1.18
CA TYR A 95 13.23 -5.33 -2.14
C TYR A 95 13.47 -6.45 -3.15
N THR A 96 13.73 -6.07 -4.40
CA THR A 96 14.23 -6.98 -5.42
C THR A 96 15.29 -6.27 -6.26
N GLU A 97 16.36 -6.98 -6.59
CA GLU A 97 17.39 -6.43 -7.47
C GLU A 97 16.85 -6.40 -8.92
N PRO A 98 16.85 -5.24 -9.60
CA PRO A 98 16.50 -5.17 -11.02
C PRO A 98 17.58 -5.82 -11.89
N VAL A 99 17.18 -6.83 -12.66
CA VAL A 99 18.10 -7.69 -13.42
C VAL A 99 18.78 -7.00 -14.61
N ASP A 100 18.20 -5.91 -15.09
CA ASP A 100 18.64 -5.13 -16.25
C ASP A 100 19.26 -3.79 -15.88
N PHE A 101 19.49 -3.53 -14.58
CA PHE A 101 20.10 -2.29 -14.12
C PHE A 101 21.60 -2.24 -14.46
N VAL A 102 22.00 -1.17 -15.14
CA VAL A 102 23.40 -0.88 -15.49
C VAL A 102 23.80 0.43 -14.81
N PRO A 103 24.82 0.46 -13.91
CA PRO A 103 25.19 1.67 -13.18
C PRO A 103 25.51 2.88 -14.06
N GLU A 104 26.15 2.64 -15.19
CA GLU A 104 26.39 3.64 -16.23
C GLU A 104 25.63 3.27 -17.50
N PRO A 105 24.41 3.81 -17.70
CA PRO A 105 23.59 3.45 -18.84
C PRO A 105 24.20 3.98 -20.15
N VAL A 106 23.97 3.24 -21.23
CA VAL A 106 24.39 3.65 -22.57
C VAL A 106 23.48 4.77 -23.07
N GLY A 107 24.03 5.77 -23.77
CA GLY A 107 23.27 6.86 -24.38
C GLY A 107 23.63 8.23 -23.81
N PHE A 108 22.61 9.07 -23.61
CA PHE A 108 22.77 10.52 -23.44
C PHE A 108 23.65 10.94 -22.26
N LEU A 109 23.74 10.16 -21.18
CA LEU A 109 24.57 10.50 -20.01
C LEU A 109 26.06 10.62 -20.34
N LYS A 110 26.54 9.91 -21.37
CA LYS A 110 27.93 10.02 -21.82
C LYS A 110 28.21 11.36 -22.51
N GLU A 111 27.20 11.93 -23.15
CA GLU A 111 27.26 13.19 -23.91
C GLU A 111 27.11 14.43 -23.02
N VAL A 112 26.76 14.25 -21.73
CA VAL A 112 26.67 15.36 -20.78
C VAL A 112 28.08 15.82 -20.40
N GLU A 113 28.52 16.95 -20.99
CA GLU A 113 29.85 17.53 -20.77
C GLU A 113 30.04 18.06 -19.33
N ASN A 114 28.98 18.64 -18.75
CA ASN A 114 29.04 19.16 -17.39
C ASN A 114 29.12 18.00 -16.38
N ARG A 115 30.26 17.94 -15.68
CA ARG A 115 30.57 16.86 -14.74
C ARG A 115 29.62 16.78 -13.56
N GLU A 116 29.18 17.92 -13.03
CA GLU A 116 28.27 17.97 -11.87
C GLU A 116 26.87 17.48 -12.26
N VAL A 117 26.37 17.92 -13.42
CA VAL A 117 25.09 17.47 -13.95
C VAL A 117 25.12 15.97 -14.26
N ARG A 118 26.22 15.48 -14.83
CA ARG A 118 26.40 14.04 -15.09
C ARG A 118 26.44 13.23 -13.80
N ALA A 119 27.15 13.70 -12.77
CA ALA A 119 27.21 13.03 -11.47
C ALA A 119 25.82 12.97 -10.82
N TRP A 120 25.11 14.09 -10.78
CA TRP A 120 23.73 14.15 -10.28
C TRP A 120 22.79 13.20 -11.03
N ALA A 121 22.90 13.13 -12.36
CA ALA A 121 22.06 12.24 -13.15
C ALA A 121 22.35 10.74 -12.87
N LEU A 122 23.61 10.38 -12.59
CA LEU A 122 23.98 9.02 -12.14
C LEU A 122 23.44 8.71 -10.74
N GLU A 123 23.42 9.70 -9.84
CA GLU A 123 22.78 9.56 -8.52
C GLU A 123 21.28 9.30 -8.67
N VAL A 124 20.58 10.08 -9.49
CA VAL A 124 19.16 9.86 -9.79
C VAL A 124 18.93 8.48 -10.41
N HIS A 125 19.77 8.07 -11.37
CA HIS A 125 19.68 6.74 -11.98
C HIS A 125 19.85 5.62 -10.94
N SER A 126 20.75 5.80 -9.97
CA SER A 126 20.96 4.81 -8.89
C SER A 126 19.72 4.59 -8.01
N LEU A 127 18.81 5.57 -7.93
CA LEU A 127 17.56 5.43 -7.18
C LEU A 127 16.64 4.36 -7.77
N TRP A 128 16.68 4.12 -9.09
CA TRP A 128 15.88 3.07 -9.73
C TRP A 128 16.15 1.71 -9.10
N LYS A 129 17.41 1.40 -8.80
CA LYS A 129 17.77 0.19 -8.07
C LYS A 129 17.08 0.11 -6.71
N ASN A 130 17.02 1.21 -5.98
CA ASN A 130 16.41 1.25 -4.65
C ASN A 130 14.88 1.27 -4.67
N LEU A 131 14.24 1.60 -5.79
CA LEU A 131 12.78 1.66 -5.93
C LEU A 131 12.15 0.36 -6.45
N SER A 132 12.97 -0.61 -6.86
CA SER A 132 12.48 -1.90 -7.33
C SER A 132 11.97 -2.78 -6.18
N ARG A 133 10.73 -3.25 -6.31
CA ARG A 133 10.03 -4.05 -5.32
C ARG A 133 9.39 -5.27 -5.96
N LYS A 134 9.14 -6.30 -5.17
CA LYS A 134 8.26 -7.41 -5.51
C LYS A 134 7.28 -7.65 -4.37
N VAL A 135 6.10 -8.14 -4.71
CA VAL A 135 5.10 -8.55 -3.73
C VAL A 135 5.66 -9.68 -2.87
N SER A 136 5.52 -9.56 -1.55
CA SER A 136 5.94 -10.58 -0.59
C SER A 136 5.20 -11.89 -0.83
N GLY A 137 5.89 -13.03 -0.66
CA GLY A 137 5.28 -14.35 -0.80
C GLY A 137 4.11 -14.59 0.17
N ARG A 138 4.11 -13.91 1.32
CA ARG A 138 3.04 -13.98 2.34
C ARG A 138 1.67 -13.59 1.79
N ILE A 139 1.63 -12.64 0.85
CA ILE A 139 0.38 -12.19 0.22
C ILE A 139 -0.21 -13.29 -0.65
N ALA A 140 0.63 -14.09 -1.31
CA ALA A 140 0.15 -15.23 -2.09
C ALA A 140 -0.42 -16.34 -1.19
N GLU A 141 0.13 -16.51 0.01
CA GLU A 141 -0.33 -17.51 0.98
C GLU A 141 -1.64 -17.11 1.65
N ARG A 142 -1.79 -15.83 2.01
CA ARG A 142 -2.93 -15.30 2.77
C ARG A 142 -3.42 -13.93 2.26
N PRO A 143 -3.89 -13.84 1.00
CA PRO A 143 -4.29 -12.56 0.39
C PRO A 143 -5.44 -11.86 1.12
N ASP A 144 -6.21 -12.61 1.91
CA ASP A 144 -7.31 -12.11 2.74
C ASP A 144 -6.87 -11.17 3.89
N LEU A 145 -5.58 -11.19 4.23
CA LEU A 145 -5.01 -10.38 5.33
C LEU A 145 -4.43 -9.04 4.85
N HIS A 146 -4.37 -8.81 3.54
CA HIS A 146 -3.67 -7.68 2.94
C HIS A 146 -4.60 -6.85 2.07
N THR A 147 -4.34 -5.55 1.99
CA THR A 147 -5.03 -4.64 1.07
C THR A 147 -4.31 -4.53 -0.28
N LEU A 148 -2.99 -4.78 -0.30
CA LEU A 148 -2.20 -4.79 -1.53
C LEU A 148 -2.63 -5.93 -2.46
N LEU A 149 -2.96 -5.57 -3.70
CA LEU A 149 -3.27 -6.55 -4.73
C LEU A 149 -2.00 -7.26 -5.22
N PRO A 150 -1.99 -8.60 -5.31
CA PRO A 150 -0.82 -9.35 -5.73
C PRO A 150 -0.47 -9.06 -7.20
N LEU A 151 0.83 -8.89 -7.47
CA LEU A 151 1.36 -8.66 -8.81
C LEU A 151 2.41 -9.73 -9.14
N PRO A 152 2.38 -10.30 -10.37
CA PRO A 152 3.20 -11.46 -10.72
C PRO A 152 4.66 -11.11 -11.07
N LYS A 153 5.00 -9.83 -11.19
CA LYS A 153 6.31 -9.33 -11.62
C LYS A 153 6.82 -8.26 -10.67
N PRO A 154 8.14 -8.06 -10.60
CA PRO A 154 8.73 -6.87 -9.98
C PRO A 154 8.13 -5.58 -10.53
N VAL A 155 8.07 -4.58 -9.68
CA VAL A 155 7.49 -3.27 -9.95
C VAL A 155 8.41 -2.17 -9.41
N MET A 156 8.20 -0.95 -9.91
CA MET A 156 8.84 0.24 -9.38
C MET A 156 7.80 1.04 -8.63
N ILE A 157 8.10 1.44 -7.40
CA ILE A 157 7.24 2.31 -6.60
C ILE A 157 7.75 3.76 -6.65
N PRO A 158 6.90 4.78 -6.49
CA PRO A 158 7.34 6.17 -6.36
C PRO A 158 8.25 6.40 -5.15
N GLY A 159 8.07 5.61 -4.09
CA GLY A 159 8.88 5.62 -2.87
C GLY A 159 8.19 6.31 -1.68
N SER A 160 8.89 6.28 -0.54
CA SER A 160 8.40 6.84 0.73
C SER A 160 7.07 6.21 1.20
N ARG A 161 6.04 7.02 1.44
CA ARG A 161 4.68 6.61 1.86
C ARG A 161 3.92 5.83 0.79
N PHE A 162 4.34 5.91 -0.47
CA PHE A 162 3.69 5.25 -1.60
C PHE A 162 4.29 3.87 -1.81
N ARG A 163 3.50 2.85 -1.47
CA ARG A 163 3.94 1.44 -1.37
C ARG A 163 3.15 0.55 -2.31
N GLU A 164 2.63 1.14 -3.37
CA GLU A 164 1.86 0.51 -4.42
C GLU A 164 2.34 1.02 -5.78
N VAL A 165 1.90 0.33 -6.83
CA VAL A 165 2.09 0.79 -8.20
C VAL A 165 1.06 1.87 -8.52
N TYR A 166 1.54 2.99 -9.06
CA TYR A 166 0.70 4.06 -9.56
C TYR A 166 0.71 4.05 -11.09
N TYR A 167 -0.48 4.02 -11.68
CA TYR A 167 -0.67 3.83 -13.12
C TYR A 167 0.09 4.85 -13.96
N TRP A 168 -0.12 6.14 -13.70
CA TRP A 168 0.48 7.21 -14.50
C TRP A 168 1.98 7.40 -14.19
N ASP A 169 2.41 7.22 -12.94
CA ASP A 169 3.82 7.23 -12.55
C ASP A 169 4.60 6.13 -13.28
N SER A 170 4.01 4.94 -13.41
CA SER A 170 4.64 3.80 -14.10
C SER A 170 4.98 4.12 -15.54
N TYR A 171 4.14 4.92 -16.24
CA TYR A 171 4.43 5.36 -17.60
C TYR A 171 5.75 6.16 -17.66
N TRP A 172 5.95 7.12 -16.75
CA TRP A 172 7.16 7.95 -16.74
C TRP A 172 8.39 7.16 -16.32
N VAL A 173 8.26 6.25 -15.36
CA VAL A 173 9.34 5.34 -14.96
C VAL A 173 9.75 4.45 -16.13
N ILE A 174 8.79 3.83 -16.83
CA ILE A 174 9.09 2.96 -17.98
C ILE A 174 9.69 3.77 -19.14
N SER A 175 9.13 4.96 -19.42
CA SER A 175 9.60 5.83 -20.50
C SER A 175 11.05 6.28 -20.29
N SER A 176 11.40 6.64 -19.05
CA SER A 176 12.76 7.05 -18.68
C SER A 176 13.74 5.88 -18.55
N SER A 177 13.26 4.70 -18.14
CA SER A 177 14.09 3.49 -18.02
C SER A 177 14.40 2.84 -19.36
N ARG A 178 13.64 3.17 -20.41
CA ARG A 178 13.83 2.61 -21.75
C ARG A 178 15.10 3.17 -22.38
N GLN A 179 16.21 2.46 -22.16
CA GLN A 179 17.41 2.58 -22.98
C GLN A 179 17.04 2.15 -24.40
N ARG A 180 16.82 3.09 -25.32
CA ARG A 180 16.65 2.74 -26.73
C ARG A 180 17.95 2.12 -27.21
N ALA A 181 17.98 0.79 -27.33
CA ALA A 181 18.89 0.11 -28.23
C ALA A 181 18.52 0.59 -29.64
N TYR A 182 19.30 1.54 -30.16
CA TYR A 182 19.35 1.85 -31.58
C TYR A 182 20.46 1.03 -32.22
#